data_AF-A0A2P4Y2M2-F1
#
_entry.id   AF-A0A2P4Y2M2-F1
#
_cell.length_a   1.000
_cell.length_b   1.000
_cell.length_c   1.000
_cell.angle_alpha   90.00
_cell.angle_beta   90.00
_cell.angle_gamma   90.00
#
_symmetry.space_group_name_H-M   'P 1'
#
loop_
_entity.id
_entity.type
_entity.pdbx_description
1 polymer ?
#
loop_
_entity_poly.entity_id
_entity_poly.type
_entity_poly.pdbx_seq_one_letter_code
_entity_poly.pdbx_strand_id
1 'polypeptide(L)'
;MLRMAGDAPMTVLSRTDIMDQSLVDLAVKIGAAKSKAECRRLIKGGGVYLNNERVESDALRVNASNLLDDKVLVVRIGRRNNFIVQVQ
;
A
#
# COMPACT_ATOMS: atom_id res chain seq x y z
N MET A 1 13.78 16.69 -6.33
CA MET A 1 12.38 17.22 -6.32
C MET A 1 11.53 16.33 -7.21
N LEU A 2 11.05 15.19 -6.70
CA LEU A 2 10.31 14.20 -7.50
C LEU A 2 8.83 14.62 -7.59
N ARG A 3 8.49 15.38 -8.62
CA ARG A 3 7.11 15.78 -8.95
C ARG A 3 6.49 14.69 -9.84
N MET A 4 6.08 13.58 -9.25
CA MET A 4 5.35 12.50 -9.94
C MET A 4 4.20 11.97 -9.06
N ALA A 5 3.43 12.86 -8.40
CA ALA A 5 2.14 12.53 -7.77
C ALA A 5 1.42 13.84 -7.44
N GLY A 6 0.52 14.29 -8.31
CA GLY A 6 -0.17 15.58 -8.12
C GLY A 6 -1.14 15.62 -6.95
N ASP A 7 -1.79 14.50 -6.58
CA ASP A 7 -2.88 14.48 -5.58
C ASP A 7 -3.03 13.13 -4.84
N ALA A 8 -2.04 12.23 -4.90
CA ALA A 8 -2.16 10.94 -4.20
C ALA A 8 -2.09 11.14 -2.69
N PRO A 9 -3.07 10.65 -1.90
CA PRO A 9 -3.00 10.73 -0.44
C PRO A 9 -1.70 10.14 0.09
N MET A 10 -0.98 10.92 0.89
CA MET A 10 0.27 10.50 1.53
C MET A 10 0.03 10.30 3.03
N THR A 11 0.46 9.16 3.55
CA THR A 11 0.48 8.87 4.99
C THR A 11 1.92 8.63 5.43
N VAL A 12 2.36 9.28 6.49
CA VAL A 12 3.67 9.05 7.11
C VAL A 12 3.49 8.09 8.28
N LEU A 13 4.26 7.00 8.32
CA LEU A 13 4.21 5.97 9.35
C LEU A 13 5.63 5.59 9.79
N SER A 14 5.78 5.19 11.06
CA SER A 14 7.06 4.67 11.55
C SER A 14 7.43 3.36 10.84
N ARG A 15 8.73 3.03 10.80
CA ARG A 15 9.17 1.73 10.25
C ARG A 15 8.47 0.54 10.94
N THR A 16 8.24 0.61 12.25
CA THR A 16 7.55 -0.43 13.04
C THR A 16 6.05 -0.55 12.71
N ASP A 17 5.43 0.54 12.26
CA ASP A 17 4.03 0.57 11.81
C ASP A 17 3.82 0.00 10.40
N ILE A 18 4.91 -0.30 9.70
CA ILE A 18 4.91 -0.76 8.32
C ILE A 18 5.47 -2.18 8.25
N MET A 19 6.63 -2.41 8.85
CA MET A 19 7.33 -3.69 8.78
C MET A 19 6.53 -4.80 9.45
N ASP A 20 6.50 -5.95 8.77
CA ASP A 20 5.73 -7.13 9.16
C ASP A 20 4.22 -6.89 9.29
N GLN A 21 3.70 -5.72 8.90
CA GLN A 21 2.25 -5.51 8.89
C GLN A 21 1.62 -6.17 7.66
N SER A 22 0.41 -6.68 7.83
CA SER A 22 -0.39 -7.15 6.70
C SER A 22 -0.68 -5.98 5.76
N LEU A 23 -0.54 -6.19 4.45
CA LEU A 23 -0.94 -5.18 3.47
C LEU A 23 -2.43 -4.83 3.56
N VAL A 24 -3.28 -5.79 3.95
CA VAL A 24 -4.72 -5.57 4.16
C VAL A 24 -4.95 -4.55 5.28
N ASP A 25 -4.20 -4.68 6.37
CA ASP A 25 -4.32 -3.78 7.52
C ASP A 25 -3.76 -2.40 7.19
N LEU A 26 -2.61 -2.35 6.49
CA LEU A 26 -2.03 -1.11 6.01
C LEU A 26 -2.98 -0.37 5.05
N ALA A 27 -3.60 -1.08 4.10
CA ALA A 27 -4.54 -0.50 3.15
C ALA A 27 -5.75 0.13 3.84
N VAL A 28 -6.26 -0.45 4.92
CA VAL A 28 -7.33 0.16 5.71
C VAL A 28 -6.81 1.35 6.52
N LYS A 29 -5.64 1.23 7.15
CA LYS A 29 -5.01 2.28 7.97
C LYS A 29 -4.78 3.57 7.17
N ILE A 30 -4.39 3.46 5.89
CA ILE A 30 -4.13 4.60 5.01
C ILE A 30 -5.37 5.06 4.22
N GLY A 31 -6.53 4.46 4.46
CA GLY A 31 -7.79 4.80 3.77
C GLY A 31 -7.88 4.31 2.32
N ALA A 32 -7.00 3.41 1.89
CA ALA A 32 -7.04 2.82 0.54
C ALA A 32 -8.21 1.84 0.36
N ALA A 33 -8.66 1.20 1.45
CA ALA A 33 -9.87 0.38 1.48
C ALA A 33 -10.72 0.75 2.70
N LYS A 34 -12.05 0.71 2.58
CA LYS A 34 -12.98 1.03 3.68
C LYS A 34 -13.02 -0.07 4.74
N SER A 35 -12.63 -1.30 4.39
CA SER A 35 -12.58 -2.43 5.32
C SER A 35 -11.58 -3.50 4.89
N LYS A 36 -11.20 -4.38 5.84
CA LYS A 36 -10.36 -5.55 5.56
C LYS A 36 -11.00 -6.50 4.55
N ALA A 37 -12.31 -6.73 4.68
CA ALA A 37 -13.07 -7.60 3.78
C ALA A 37 -13.11 -7.05 2.34
N GLU A 38 -13.28 -5.74 2.19
CA GLU A 38 -13.20 -5.08 0.88
C GLU A 38 -11.81 -5.24 0.25
N CYS A 39 -10.74 -4.98 1.02
CA CYS A 39 -9.37 -5.12 0.53
C CYS A 39 -9.09 -6.56 0.05
N ARG A 40 -9.47 -7.58 0.84
CA ARG A 40 -9.31 -8.99 0.45
C ARG A 40 -10.08 -9.34 -0.82
N ARG A 41 -11.31 -8.83 -0.98
CA ARG A 41 -12.09 -9.02 -2.21
C ARG A 41 -11.40 -8.38 -3.41
N LEU A 42 -10.82 -7.19 -3.23
CA LEU A 42 -10.06 -6.51 -4.28
C LEU A 42 -8.79 -7.28 -4.65
N ILE A 43 -8.07 -7.84 -3.68
CA ILE A 43 -6.90 -8.70 -3.92
C ILE A 43 -7.30 -9.91 -4.77
N LYS A 44 -8.34 -10.65 -4.35
CA LYS A 44 -8.87 -11.80 -5.11
C LYS A 44 -9.31 -11.41 -6.53
N GLY A 45 -9.86 -10.20 -6.70
CA GLY A 45 -10.24 -9.65 -8.00
C GLY A 45 -9.09 -9.04 -8.80
N GLY A 46 -7.86 -9.07 -8.30
CA GLY A 46 -6.69 -8.48 -8.97
C GLY A 46 -6.63 -6.96 -8.99
N GLY A 47 -7.38 -6.30 -8.13
CA GLY A 47 -7.51 -4.85 -8.04
C GLY A 47 -6.54 -4.17 -7.07
N VAL A 48 -5.57 -4.89 -6.50
CA VAL A 48 -4.59 -4.32 -5.55
C VAL A 48 -3.18 -4.50 -6.08
N TYR A 49 -2.39 -3.43 -5.99
CA TYR A 49 -0.99 -3.43 -6.39
C TYR A 49 -0.13 -2.79 -5.29
N LEU A 50 1.07 -3.31 -5.11
CA LEU A 50 2.11 -2.74 -4.28
C LEU A 50 3.32 -2.45 -5.18
N ASN A 51 3.78 -1.20 -5.21
CA ASN A 51 4.87 -0.75 -6.09
C ASN A 51 4.71 -1.19 -7.55
N ASN A 52 3.49 -1.05 -8.07
CA ASN A 52 3.11 -1.41 -9.44
C ASN A 52 3.12 -2.93 -9.74
N GLU A 53 3.42 -3.79 -8.76
CA GLU A 53 3.25 -5.23 -8.83
C GLU A 53 1.88 -5.64 -8.30
N ARG A 54 1.21 -6.58 -8.99
CA ARG A 54 -0.10 -7.08 -8.57
C ARG A 54 0.05 -7.92 -7.31
N VAL A 55 -0.81 -7.69 -6.33
CA VAL A 55 -0.84 -8.47 -5.10
C VAL A 55 -1.70 -9.71 -5.33
N GLU A 56 -1.08 -10.88 -5.25
CA GLU A 56 -1.75 -12.16 -5.51
C GLU A 56 -2.33 -12.82 -4.25
N SER A 57 -1.89 -12.41 -3.05
CA SER A 57 -2.29 -13.02 -1.78
C SER A 57 -2.60 -11.97 -0.70
N ASP A 58 -3.69 -12.17 0.04
CA ASP A 58 -4.05 -11.36 1.20
C ASP A 58 -3.22 -11.69 2.46
N ALA A 59 -2.36 -12.71 2.37
CA ALA A 59 -1.35 -13.02 3.37
C ALA A 59 -0.07 -12.19 3.21
N LEU A 60 0.03 -11.30 2.21
CA LEU A 60 1.21 -10.45 2.03
C LEU A 60 1.47 -9.61 3.29
N ARG A 61 2.67 -9.77 3.82
CA ARG A 61 3.23 -8.93 4.90
C ARG A 61 4.31 -8.05 4.31
N VAL A 62 4.29 -6.77 4.68
CA VAL A 62 5.25 -5.80 4.16
C VAL A 62 6.61 -6.04 4.78
N ASN A 63 7.64 -6.10 3.96
CA ASN A 63 9.03 -6.26 4.38
C ASN A 63 9.93 -5.19 3.75
N ALA A 64 11.22 -5.25 4.04
CA ALA A 64 12.19 -4.26 3.55
C ALA A 64 12.32 -4.26 2.01
N SER A 65 12.19 -5.41 1.33
CA SER A 65 12.27 -5.45 -0.14
C SER A 65 11.04 -4.84 -0.81
N ASN A 66 9.97 -4.58 -0.06
CA ASN A 66 8.86 -3.79 -0.55
C ASN A 66 9.12 -2.29 -0.48
N LEU A 67 10.13 -1.79 0.24
CA LEU A 67 10.39 -0.35 0.30
C LEU A 67 11.15 0.11 -0.94
N LEU A 68 10.64 1.13 -1.61
CA LEU A 68 11.40 1.87 -2.63
C LEU A 68 12.32 2.85 -1.91
N ASP A 69 13.62 2.79 -2.23
CA ASP A 69 14.70 3.57 -1.61
C ASP A 69 14.68 3.55 -0.07
N ASP A 70 14.27 2.42 0.53
CA ASP A 70 14.09 2.24 1.99
C ASP A 70 13.12 3.24 2.64
N LYS A 71 12.31 3.96 1.86
CA LYS A 71 11.58 5.14 2.31
C LYS A 71 10.10 5.15 1.99
N VAL A 72 9.65 4.50 0.93
CA VAL A 72 8.27 4.67 0.46
C VAL A 72 7.66 3.37 -0.08
N LEU A 73 6.34 3.26 0.09
CA LEU A 73 5.48 2.27 -0.55
C LEU A 73 4.44 3.00 -1.40
N VAL A 74 4.08 2.40 -2.54
CA VAL A 74 2.95 2.86 -3.33
C VAL A 74 1.90 1.75 -3.36
N VAL A 75 0.75 1.99 -2.73
CA VAL A 75 -0.40 1.09 -2.77
C VAL A 75 -1.38 1.62 -3.81
N ARG A 76 -1.74 0.81 -4.81
CA ARG A 76 -2.76 1.15 -5.79
C ARG A 76 -3.97 0.24 -5.66
N ILE A 77 -5.14 0.85 -5.60
CA ILE A 77 -6.44 0.17 -5.61
C ILE A 77 -7.19 0.52 -6.90
N GLY A 78 -7.64 -0.50 -7.62
CA GLY A 78 -8.28 -0.36 -8.91
C GLY A 78 -7.35 0.29 -9.96
N ARG A 79 -7.94 1.07 -10.88
CA ARG A 79 -7.21 1.61 -12.04
C ARG A 79 -6.43 2.89 -11.77
N ARG A 80 -6.86 3.74 -10.83
CA ARG A 80 -6.34 5.11 -10.66
C ARG A 80 -6.15 5.59 -9.22
N ASN A 81 -6.46 4.79 -8.20
CA ASN A 81 -6.37 5.25 -6.82
C ASN A 81 -5.02 4.84 -6.23
N ASN A 82 -4.06 5.76 -6.25
CA ASN A 82 -2.74 5.57 -5.66
C ASN A 82 -2.69 6.20 -4.27
N PHE A 83 -2.05 5.51 -3.35
CA PHE A 83 -1.79 5.93 -1.97
C PHE A 83 -0.30 5.78 -1.70
N ILE A 84 0.30 6.78 -1.08
CA ILE A 84 1.73 6.79 -0.77
C ILE A 84 1.89 6.60 0.73
N VAL A 85 2.74 5.66 1.13
CA VAL A 85 3.15 5.49 2.51
C VAL A 85 4.63 5.84 2.62
N GLN A 86 4.96 6.85 3.41
CA GLN A 86 6.34 7.24 3.67
C GLN A 86 6.77 6.72 5.05
N VAL A 87 7.95 6.10 5.10
CA VAL A 87 8.63 5.71 6.33
C VAL A 87 9.27 6.95 6.95
N GLN A 88 9.04 7.16 8.24
CA GLN A 88 9.81 8.09 9.09
C GLN A 88 10.69 7.33 10.08
#